data_AF-A0A2E8VRL2-F1
#
_entry.id   AF-A0A2E8VRL2-F1
#
_cell.length_a   1.000
_cell.length_b   1.000
_cell.length_c   1.000
_cell.angle_alpha   90.00
_cell.angle_beta   90.00
_cell.angle_gamma   90.00
#
_symmetry.space_group_name_H-M   'P 1'
#
loop_
_entity.id
_entity.type
_entity.pdbx_description
1 polymer ?
#
loop_
_entity_poly.entity_id
_entity_poly.type
_entity_poly.pdbx_seq_one_letter_code
_entity_poly.pdbx_strand_id
1 'polypeptide(L)'
;MKIVQRGSLGGVSRLTLGSGGIGQVWGPTDRDEATATVRLAWESGITLFDMAPLYGDGEAESVMGHAFDGRFPDGLRVTTKCMLGDTPAADVERRLRASLDESCRRMRCEYADVFILHGYIVADDLRDSSRGARLAQIGVPETRYFDTVVPAFERLKASGRIGAWGITAASTQPQNLAALRHPSAPGVVQCVANLLDSPGGMAITRQPAEPRAVIAEASRRGIGVMGIRAVAAGSLTSFIDRKVADRSPEMRDWNRAEGFRALAAKLGKSPA
;
A
#
# COMPACT_ATOMS: atom_id res chain seq x y z
N MET A 1 -21.08 -6.85 3.66
CA MET A 1 -19.90 -6.66 2.78
C MET A 1 -19.67 -7.92 1.92
N LYS A 2 -19.26 -7.80 0.65
CA LYS A 2 -18.91 -8.98 -0.19
C LYS A 2 -17.49 -9.46 0.15
N ILE A 3 -17.34 -10.74 0.48
CA ILE A 3 -16.04 -11.41 0.60
C ILE A 3 -15.55 -11.88 -0.78
N VAL A 4 -14.27 -11.69 -1.07
CA VAL A 4 -13.62 -12.06 -2.32
C VAL A 4 -12.35 -12.85 -2.03
N GLN A 5 -12.11 -13.91 -2.80
CA GLN A 5 -10.87 -14.68 -2.73
C GLN A 5 -9.74 -13.93 -3.45
N ARG A 6 -8.61 -13.72 -2.79
CA ARG A 6 -7.50 -12.89 -3.29
C ARG A 6 -6.15 -13.60 -3.23
N GLY A 7 -5.98 -14.68 -3.98
CA GLY A 7 -4.71 -15.41 -3.99
C GLY A 7 -4.31 -15.83 -2.58
N SER A 8 -3.07 -15.54 -2.19
CA SER A 8 -2.55 -15.85 -0.84
C SER A 8 -3.24 -15.14 0.33
N LEU A 9 -3.97 -14.04 0.10
CA LEU A 9 -4.76 -13.34 1.13
C LEU A 9 -6.02 -14.11 1.56
N GLY A 10 -6.42 -15.13 0.79
CA GLY A 10 -7.68 -15.84 1.02
C GLY A 10 -8.92 -14.95 0.88
N GLY A 11 -9.98 -15.30 1.60
CA GLY A 11 -11.26 -14.60 1.56
C GLY A 11 -11.27 -13.36 2.44
N VAL A 12 -11.19 -12.16 1.84
CA VAL A 12 -11.25 -10.86 2.51
C VAL A 12 -12.40 -10.00 1.97
N SER A 13 -12.84 -9.00 2.72
CA SER A 13 -13.77 -7.98 2.22
C SER A 13 -13.27 -7.33 0.92
N ARG A 14 -14.19 -7.04 0.00
CA ARG A 14 -13.88 -6.35 -1.26
C ARG A 14 -13.29 -4.96 -1.06
N LEU A 15 -13.66 -4.29 0.03
CA LEU A 15 -13.10 -3.01 0.46
C LEU A 15 -12.17 -3.24 1.65
N THR A 16 -11.14 -2.41 1.75
CA THR A 16 -10.10 -2.45 2.78
C THR A 16 -10.04 -1.09 3.44
N LEU A 17 -9.92 -1.04 4.77
CA LEU A 17 -9.64 0.22 5.43
C LEU A 17 -8.15 0.55 5.25
N GLY A 18 -7.85 1.54 4.40
CA GLY A 18 -6.52 2.11 4.28
C GLY A 18 -6.28 3.15 5.37
N SER A 19 -5.20 3.03 6.12
CA SER A 19 -5.04 3.75 7.39
C SER A 19 -4.30 5.10 7.31
N GLY A 20 -4.01 5.61 6.12
CA GLY A 20 -3.38 6.93 5.99
C GLY A 20 -4.18 8.06 6.66
N GLY A 21 -5.51 7.99 6.64
CA GLY A 21 -6.38 8.98 7.31
C GLY A 21 -6.24 8.91 8.84
N ILE A 22 -6.37 7.71 9.42
CA ILE A 22 -6.23 7.49 10.87
C ILE A 22 -4.80 7.67 11.39
N GLY A 23 -3.80 7.71 10.50
CA GLY A 23 -2.42 8.10 10.78
C GLY A 23 -2.10 9.55 10.42
N GLN A 24 -3.10 10.40 10.22
CA GLN A 24 -2.95 11.84 9.96
C GLN A 24 -2.13 12.21 8.70
N VAL A 25 -2.05 11.30 7.71
CA VAL A 25 -1.33 11.56 6.44
C VAL A 25 -2.11 12.55 5.56
N TRP A 26 -3.44 12.56 5.67
CA TRP A 26 -4.32 13.36 4.81
C TRP A 26 -4.89 14.61 5.49
N GLY A 27 -4.64 14.78 6.78
CA GLY A 27 -5.17 15.86 7.60
C GLY A 27 -5.16 15.45 9.08
N PRO A 28 -5.46 16.39 9.99
CA PRO A 28 -5.59 16.07 11.41
C PRO A 28 -6.77 15.11 11.65
N THR A 29 -6.59 14.20 12.60
CA THR A 29 -7.62 13.30 13.13
C THR A 29 -7.22 12.96 14.55
N ASP A 30 -8.15 13.00 15.49
CA ASP A 30 -7.85 12.59 16.86
C ASP A 30 -7.92 11.06 17.03
N ARG A 31 -7.40 10.55 18.15
CA ARG A 31 -7.31 9.11 18.39
C ARG A 31 -8.68 8.46 18.61
N ASP A 32 -9.66 9.19 19.14
CA ASP A 32 -10.99 8.66 19.41
C ASP A 32 -11.76 8.49 18.09
N GLU A 33 -11.71 9.49 17.20
CA GLU A 33 -12.23 9.42 15.83
C GLU A 33 -11.57 8.31 15.02
N ALA A 34 -10.24 8.21 15.11
CA ALA A 34 -9.46 7.17 14.43
C ALA A 34 -9.86 5.77 14.91
N THR A 35 -10.05 5.60 16.22
CA THR A 35 -10.48 4.33 16.84
C THR A 35 -11.92 3.99 16.46
N ALA A 36 -12.82 4.97 16.50
CA ALA A 36 -14.22 4.81 16.07
C ALA A 36 -14.30 4.41 14.59
N THR A 37 -13.44 4.98 13.73
CA THR A 37 -13.34 4.63 12.31
C THR A 37 -12.95 3.16 12.10
N VAL A 38 -11.95 2.68 12.86
CA VAL A 38 -11.53 1.27 12.79
C VAL A 38 -12.67 0.32 13.21
N ARG A 39 -13.37 0.64 14.31
CA ARG A 39 -14.50 -0.15 14.79
C ARG A 39 -15.67 -0.15 13.81
N LEU A 40 -16.05 1.02 13.31
CA LEU A 40 -17.12 1.17 12.32
C LEU A 40 -16.81 0.39 11.03
N ALA A 41 -15.55 0.40 10.58
CA ALA A 41 -15.14 -0.39 9.42
C ALA A 41 -15.39 -1.89 9.64
N TRP A 42 -14.97 -2.42 10.80
CA TRP A 42 -15.22 -3.80 11.19
C TRP A 42 -16.71 -4.13 11.28
N GLU A 43 -17.48 -3.30 11.99
CA GLU A 43 -18.94 -3.45 12.15
C GLU A 43 -19.68 -3.39 10.80
N SER A 44 -19.14 -2.64 9.83
CA SER A 44 -19.63 -2.59 8.44
C SER A 44 -19.22 -3.79 7.58
N GLY A 45 -18.47 -4.74 8.16
CA GLY A 45 -18.01 -5.98 7.53
C GLY A 45 -16.71 -5.87 6.73
N ILE A 46 -15.90 -4.82 6.95
CA ILE A 46 -14.51 -4.78 6.45
C ILE A 46 -13.67 -5.74 7.28
N THR A 47 -12.93 -6.63 6.63
CA THR A 47 -12.11 -7.67 7.28
C THR A 47 -10.63 -7.56 6.93
N LEU A 48 -10.22 -6.54 6.17
CA LEU A 48 -8.83 -6.28 5.85
C LEU A 48 -8.50 -4.82 6.17
N PHE A 49 -7.43 -4.63 6.94
CA PHE A 49 -6.99 -3.35 7.47
C PHE A 49 -5.53 -3.15 7.06
N ASP A 50 -5.27 -2.10 6.28
CA ASP A 50 -3.95 -1.85 5.71
C ASP A 50 -3.20 -0.78 6.50
N MET A 51 -2.12 -1.19 7.19
CA MET A 51 -1.29 -0.34 8.07
C MET A 51 0.09 -0.08 7.46
N ALA A 52 0.82 0.89 8.02
CA ALA A 52 2.25 1.06 7.77
C ALA A 52 2.90 1.90 8.88
N PRO A 53 4.19 1.67 9.21
CA PRO A 53 4.92 2.51 10.15
C PRO A 53 4.99 3.99 9.73
N LEU A 54 5.04 4.25 8.41
CA LEU A 54 5.14 5.63 7.90
C LEU A 54 3.83 6.43 7.98
N TYR A 55 2.72 5.83 8.42
CA TYR A 55 1.45 6.54 8.56
C TYR A 55 1.36 7.12 9.97
N GLY A 56 1.70 8.41 10.08
CA GLY A 56 1.70 9.13 11.35
C GLY A 56 2.77 8.66 12.32
N ASP A 57 3.95 8.25 11.81
CA ASP A 57 5.05 7.72 12.63
C ASP A 57 4.62 6.55 13.55
N GLY A 58 3.83 5.64 12.98
CA GLY A 58 3.26 4.48 13.68
C GLY A 58 1.92 4.75 14.37
N GLU A 59 1.35 5.95 14.25
CA GLU A 59 0.04 6.26 14.85
C GLU A 59 -1.06 5.34 14.33
N ALA A 60 -1.12 5.09 13.01
CA ALA A 60 -2.11 4.19 12.42
C ALA A 60 -2.06 2.78 13.03
N GLU A 61 -0.85 2.25 13.25
CA GLU A 61 -0.64 0.93 13.88
C GLU A 61 -1.05 0.95 15.35
N SER A 62 -0.78 2.04 16.05
CA SER A 62 -1.14 2.23 17.46
C SER A 62 -2.66 2.32 17.64
N VAL A 63 -3.35 3.04 16.75
CA VAL A 63 -4.83 3.10 16.70
C VAL A 63 -5.41 1.72 16.47
N MET A 64 -4.87 0.94 15.52
CA MET A 64 -5.35 -0.42 15.25
C MET A 64 -5.23 -1.31 16.49
N GLY A 65 -4.09 -1.27 17.18
CA GLY A 65 -3.89 -2.01 18.43
C GLY A 65 -4.79 -1.55 19.56
N HIS A 66 -5.04 -0.24 19.68
CA HIS A 66 -5.92 0.34 20.68
C HIS A 66 -7.40 -0.01 20.44
N ALA A 67 -7.85 0.00 19.19
CA ALA A 67 -9.26 -0.21 18.83
C ALA A 67 -9.81 -1.55 19.33
N PHE A 68 -8.96 -2.58 19.38
CA PHE A 68 -9.31 -3.94 19.80
C PHE A 68 -8.50 -4.43 21.01
N ASP A 69 -7.74 -3.55 21.66
CA ASP A 69 -6.83 -3.89 22.76
C ASP A 69 -5.90 -5.10 22.47
N GLY A 70 -5.38 -5.16 21.24
CA GLY A 70 -4.56 -6.27 20.74
C GLY A 70 -5.31 -7.59 20.48
N ARG A 71 -6.62 -7.65 20.75
CA ARG A 71 -7.46 -8.83 20.56
C ARG A 71 -8.32 -8.68 19.30
N PHE A 72 -7.69 -8.85 18.15
CA PHE A 72 -8.40 -8.72 16.87
C PHE A 72 -9.51 -9.76 16.75
N PRO A 73 -10.72 -9.37 16.29
CA PRO A 73 -11.81 -10.30 16.02
C PRO A 73 -11.42 -11.40 15.03
N ASP A 74 -11.99 -12.59 15.19
CA ASP A 74 -11.78 -13.70 14.27
C ASP A 74 -12.12 -13.30 12.82
N GLY A 75 -11.19 -13.57 11.90
CA GLY A 75 -11.32 -13.24 10.49
C GLY A 75 -10.92 -11.81 10.11
N LEU A 76 -10.63 -10.93 11.09
CA LEU A 76 -9.94 -9.67 10.83
C LEU A 76 -8.50 -9.95 10.41
N ARG A 77 -8.07 -9.33 9.31
CA ARG A 77 -6.70 -9.40 8.81
C ARG A 77 -6.04 -8.04 8.78
N VAL A 78 -4.75 -7.99 9.09
CA VAL A 78 -3.93 -6.77 9.07
C VAL A 78 -2.76 -6.91 8.10
N THR A 79 -2.48 -5.84 7.37
CA THR A 79 -1.21 -5.69 6.66
C THR A 79 -0.36 -4.64 7.37
N THR A 80 0.96 -4.79 7.29
CA THR A 80 1.89 -3.70 7.58
C THR A 80 3.00 -3.68 6.53
N LYS A 81 3.93 -2.72 6.60
CA LYS A 81 4.93 -2.48 5.57
C LYS A 81 6.30 -2.19 6.14
N CYS A 82 7.33 -2.37 5.32
CA CYS A 82 8.69 -1.96 5.63
C CYS A 82 9.26 -1.08 4.53
N MET A 83 9.92 0.01 4.92
CA MET A 83 10.69 0.85 4.00
C MET A 83 12.17 0.46 4.05
N LEU A 84 12.66 -0.25 3.03
CA LEU A 84 14.06 -0.71 2.98
C LEU A 84 15.00 0.27 2.27
N GLY A 85 14.57 0.96 1.22
CA GLY A 85 15.52 1.77 0.42
C GLY A 85 16.77 0.98 0.03
N ASP A 86 17.94 1.64 0.04
CA ASP A 86 19.24 1.04 -0.27
C ASP A 86 19.94 0.48 0.98
N THR A 87 19.20 -0.22 1.85
CA THR A 87 19.80 -0.94 2.99
C THR A 87 20.85 -1.93 2.49
N PRO A 88 22.07 -1.97 3.07
CA PRO A 88 23.08 -2.97 2.72
C PRO A 88 22.53 -4.40 2.84
N ALA A 89 22.98 -5.31 1.97
CA ALA A 89 22.42 -6.67 1.89
C ALA A 89 22.52 -7.42 3.23
N ALA A 90 23.66 -7.27 3.92
CA ALA A 90 23.90 -7.86 5.24
C ALA A 90 22.90 -7.39 6.32
N ASP A 91 22.22 -6.26 6.11
CA ASP A 91 21.35 -5.62 7.09
C ASP A 91 19.86 -5.79 6.77
N VAL A 92 19.50 -6.26 5.57
CA VAL A 92 18.11 -6.37 5.11
C VAL A 92 17.26 -7.21 6.05
N GLU A 93 17.70 -8.41 6.42
CA GLU A 93 16.92 -9.29 7.29
C GLU A 93 16.74 -8.69 8.69
N ARG A 94 17.80 -8.12 9.26
CA ARG A 94 17.74 -7.45 10.57
C ARG A 94 16.73 -6.30 10.53
N ARG A 95 16.72 -5.51 9.44
CA ARG A 95 15.84 -4.36 9.29
C ARG A 95 14.38 -4.76 9.07
N LEU A 96 14.12 -5.82 8.30
CA LEU A 96 12.76 -6.38 8.14
C LEU A 96 12.22 -6.89 9.48
N ARG A 97 13.01 -7.67 10.22
CA ARG A 97 12.62 -8.19 11.55
C ARG A 97 12.33 -7.06 12.53
N ALA A 98 13.25 -6.12 12.68
CA ALA A 98 13.06 -4.97 13.59
C ALA A 98 11.82 -4.14 13.23
N SER A 99 11.59 -3.88 11.93
CA SER A 99 10.39 -3.16 11.47
C SER A 99 9.11 -3.93 11.78
N LEU A 100 9.10 -5.25 11.61
CA LEU A 100 7.94 -6.09 11.92
C LEU A 100 7.69 -6.14 13.43
N ASP A 101 8.73 -6.32 14.24
CA ASP A 101 8.64 -6.35 15.71
C ASP A 101 8.05 -5.04 16.25
N GLU A 102 8.50 -3.90 15.73
CA GLU A 102 7.98 -2.60 16.13
C GLU A 102 6.52 -2.39 15.71
N SER A 103 6.16 -2.84 14.50
CA SER A 103 4.78 -2.78 13.99
C SER A 103 3.84 -3.64 14.85
N CYS A 104 4.25 -4.88 15.13
CA CYS A 104 3.55 -5.81 16.02
C CYS A 104 3.40 -5.23 17.43
N ARG A 105 4.44 -4.61 17.99
CA ARG A 105 4.39 -3.95 19.30
C ARG A 105 3.37 -2.82 19.32
N ARG A 106 3.32 -1.97 18.29
CA ARG A 106 2.32 -0.88 18.18
C ARG A 106 0.89 -1.42 18.06
N MET A 107 0.71 -2.44 17.21
CA MET A 107 -0.57 -3.11 17.01
C MET A 107 -0.97 -4.05 18.16
N ARG A 108 -0.08 -4.30 19.12
CA ARG A 108 -0.25 -5.25 20.24
C ARG A 108 -0.59 -6.67 19.77
N CYS A 109 0.06 -7.10 18.70
CA CYS A 109 -0.06 -8.46 18.14
C CYS A 109 1.33 -9.09 17.96
N GLU A 110 1.38 -10.37 17.59
CA GLU A 110 2.63 -11.10 17.35
C GLU A 110 2.87 -11.41 15.86
N TYR A 111 1.85 -11.17 15.03
CA TYR A 111 1.75 -11.62 13.66
C TYR A 111 1.07 -10.57 12.77
N ALA A 112 1.44 -10.54 11.48
CA ALA A 112 0.75 -9.78 10.45
C ALA A 112 0.35 -10.68 9.27
N ASP A 113 -0.87 -10.56 8.77
CA ASP A 113 -1.33 -11.39 7.65
C ASP A 113 -0.53 -11.16 6.38
N VAL A 114 -0.17 -9.91 6.10
CA VAL A 114 0.70 -9.56 4.98
C VAL A 114 1.73 -8.51 5.38
N PHE A 115 2.99 -8.77 5.06
CA PHE A 115 4.07 -7.79 5.22
C PHE A 115 4.60 -7.30 3.88
N ILE A 116 4.48 -6.00 3.62
CA ILE A 116 4.63 -5.42 2.29
C ILE A 116 5.93 -4.60 2.20
N LEU A 117 6.68 -4.77 1.12
CA LEU A 117 7.72 -3.82 0.74
C LEU A 117 7.07 -2.49 0.35
N HIS A 118 7.24 -1.46 1.19
CA HIS A 118 6.59 -0.16 1.03
C HIS A 118 7.25 0.68 -0.08
N GLY A 119 8.54 0.47 -0.28
CA GLY A 119 9.33 1.14 -1.30
C GLY A 119 9.09 0.61 -2.71
N TYR A 120 9.88 1.13 -3.65
CA TYR A 120 9.89 0.74 -5.05
C TYR A 120 11.04 -0.25 -5.29
N ILE A 121 10.81 -1.25 -6.12
CA ILE A 121 11.90 -2.02 -6.73
C ILE A 121 12.39 -1.19 -7.90
N VAL A 122 13.67 -0.86 -7.95
CA VAL A 122 14.25 0.04 -8.96
C VAL A 122 15.37 -0.65 -9.72
N ALA A 123 15.56 -0.31 -10.99
CA ALA A 123 16.72 -0.76 -11.74
C ALA A 123 18.01 -0.39 -10.98
N ASP A 124 19.00 -1.28 -10.97
CA ASP A 124 20.26 -1.08 -10.23
C ASP A 124 21.01 0.19 -10.69
N ASP A 125 20.83 0.58 -11.94
CA ASP A 125 21.44 1.75 -12.57
C ASP A 125 20.53 2.99 -12.61
N LEU A 126 19.35 2.97 -11.97
CA LEU A 126 18.41 4.10 -12.03
C LEU A 126 19.07 5.40 -11.55
N ARG A 127 19.19 6.39 -12.45
CA ARG A 127 19.69 7.75 -12.15
C ARG A 127 18.63 8.83 -12.23
N ASP A 128 17.71 8.72 -13.20
CA ASP A 128 16.68 9.74 -13.45
C ASP A 128 15.42 9.45 -12.64
N SER A 129 15.36 10.04 -11.43
CA SER A 129 14.20 9.96 -10.54
C SER A 129 13.70 11.34 -10.17
N SER A 130 12.38 11.54 -10.24
CA SER A 130 11.72 12.74 -9.72
C SER A 130 11.88 12.91 -8.20
N ARG A 131 12.36 11.86 -7.51
CA ARG A 131 12.63 11.79 -6.09
C ARG A 131 14.13 11.67 -5.78
N GLY A 132 15.03 12.16 -6.63
CA GLY A 132 16.50 11.98 -6.53
C GLY A 132 17.06 11.93 -5.11
N ALA A 133 16.89 12.98 -4.31
CA ALA A 133 17.41 13.05 -2.93
C ALA A 133 16.82 12.01 -1.96
N ARG A 134 15.65 11.43 -2.26
CA ARG A 134 14.97 10.41 -1.47
C ARG A 134 15.09 9.01 -2.06
N LEU A 135 15.71 8.84 -3.23
CA LEU A 135 15.76 7.55 -3.93
C LEU A 135 16.39 6.47 -3.06
N ALA A 136 17.51 6.76 -2.38
CA ALA A 136 18.16 5.84 -1.46
C ALA A 136 17.28 5.42 -0.25
N GLN A 137 16.25 6.19 0.08
CA GLN A 137 15.33 5.88 1.18
C GLN A 137 14.15 5.01 0.73
N ILE A 138 13.79 5.07 -0.56
CA ILE A 138 12.55 4.48 -1.09
C ILE A 138 12.76 3.42 -2.17
N GLY A 139 13.94 3.37 -2.80
CA GLY A 139 14.27 2.46 -3.89
C GLY A 139 15.14 1.31 -3.38
N VAL A 140 14.70 0.08 -3.63
CA VAL A 140 15.48 -1.15 -3.45
C VAL A 140 16.03 -1.56 -4.81
N PRO A 141 17.36 -1.64 -4.99
CA PRO A 141 17.95 -2.12 -6.24
C PRO A 141 17.44 -3.51 -6.62
N GLU A 142 17.16 -3.75 -7.89
CA GLU A 142 16.53 -4.97 -8.41
C GLU A 142 17.33 -6.23 -8.05
N THR A 143 18.65 -6.19 -8.21
CA THR A 143 19.53 -7.29 -7.80
C THR A 143 19.40 -7.56 -6.30
N ARG A 144 19.40 -6.53 -5.46
CA ARG A 144 19.23 -6.67 -4.00
C ARG A 144 17.85 -7.21 -3.63
N TYR A 145 16.81 -6.82 -4.38
CA TYR A 145 15.46 -7.32 -4.18
C TYR A 145 15.41 -8.85 -4.36
N PHE A 146 15.92 -9.36 -5.47
CA PHE A 146 15.89 -10.79 -5.76
C PHE A 146 16.85 -11.59 -4.86
N ASP A 147 18.09 -11.13 -4.70
CA ASP A 147 19.12 -11.91 -4.02
C ASP A 147 18.98 -11.91 -2.49
N THR A 148 18.39 -10.87 -1.92
CA THR A 148 18.38 -10.67 -0.46
C THR A 148 16.98 -10.47 0.11
N VAL A 149 16.17 -9.58 -0.48
CA VAL A 149 14.86 -9.21 0.08
C VAL A 149 13.85 -10.36 -0.04
N VAL A 150 13.75 -10.99 -1.21
CA VAL A 150 12.85 -12.15 -1.41
C VAL A 150 13.19 -13.30 -0.46
N PRO A 151 14.44 -13.79 -0.34
CA PRO A 151 14.79 -14.82 0.64
C PRO A 151 14.49 -14.42 2.09
N ALA A 152 14.67 -13.15 2.46
CA ALA A 152 14.38 -12.68 3.81
C ALA A 152 12.87 -12.69 4.11
N PHE A 153 12.02 -12.27 3.17
CA PHE A 153 10.57 -12.40 3.30
C PHE A 153 10.12 -13.86 3.39
N GLU A 154 10.67 -14.76 2.58
CA GLU A 154 10.37 -16.19 2.65
C GLU A 154 10.77 -16.79 4.00
N ARG A 155 11.90 -16.37 4.60
CA ARG A 155 12.28 -16.79 5.97
C ARG A 155 11.30 -16.28 7.04
N LEU A 156 10.82 -15.04 6.93
CA LEU A 156 9.80 -14.50 7.85
C LEU A 156 8.46 -15.24 7.73
N LYS A 157 8.07 -15.58 6.51
CA LYS A 157 6.87 -16.39 6.24
C LYS A 157 7.02 -17.80 6.80
N ALA A 158 8.17 -18.45 6.54
CA ALA A 158 8.47 -19.79 7.06
C ALA A 158 8.54 -19.82 8.60
N SER A 159 8.93 -18.74 9.25
CA SER A 159 8.91 -18.64 10.72
C SER A 159 7.51 -18.40 11.31
N GLY A 160 6.47 -18.28 10.49
CA GLY A 160 5.10 -18.03 10.93
C GLY A 160 4.85 -16.63 11.50
N ARG A 161 5.78 -15.68 11.32
CA ARG A 161 5.63 -14.29 11.78
C ARG A 161 4.74 -13.47 10.83
N ILE A 162 4.64 -13.91 9.58
CA ILE A 162 3.78 -13.34 8.55
C ILE A 162 3.10 -14.44 7.74
N GLY A 163 1.87 -14.21 7.26
CA GLY A 163 1.15 -15.19 6.42
C GLY A 163 1.56 -15.14 4.95
N ALA A 164 1.73 -13.92 4.46
CA ALA A 164 2.21 -13.63 3.12
C ALA A 164 3.07 -12.36 3.13
N TRP A 165 3.69 -12.08 1.99
CA TRP A 165 4.40 -10.83 1.75
C TRP A 165 4.00 -10.23 0.40
N GLY A 166 4.24 -8.93 0.26
CA GLY A 166 3.82 -8.20 -0.94
C GLY A 166 4.75 -7.07 -1.34
N ILE A 167 4.44 -6.42 -2.45
CA ILE A 167 5.17 -5.26 -2.96
C ILE A 167 4.23 -4.11 -3.33
N THR A 168 4.76 -2.89 -3.37
CA THR A 168 4.06 -1.71 -3.87
C THR A 168 4.42 -1.44 -5.32
N ALA A 169 3.43 -1.46 -6.22
CA ALA A 169 3.58 -1.27 -7.66
C ALA A 169 2.94 0.05 -8.13
N ALA A 170 3.54 1.17 -7.73
CA ALA A 170 3.07 2.53 -8.08
C ALA A 170 3.98 3.26 -9.10
N SER A 171 5.18 2.73 -9.34
CA SER A 171 6.17 3.18 -10.31
C SER A 171 7.10 2.00 -10.60
N THR A 172 8.10 2.18 -11.47
CA THR A 172 9.03 1.14 -11.96
C THR A 172 8.37 -0.15 -12.48
N GLN A 173 7.57 -0.05 -13.57
CA GLN A 173 6.73 -1.16 -14.05
C GLN A 173 7.52 -2.35 -14.58
N PRO A 174 8.66 -2.18 -15.29
CA PRO A 174 9.49 -3.32 -15.66
C PRO A 174 9.90 -4.16 -14.45
N GLN A 175 10.35 -3.51 -13.38
CA GLN A 175 10.74 -4.18 -12.13
C GLN A 175 9.55 -4.84 -11.42
N ASN A 176 8.39 -4.18 -11.39
CA ASN A 176 7.18 -4.78 -10.83
C ASN A 176 6.80 -6.04 -11.60
N LEU A 177 6.80 -6.00 -12.93
CA LEU A 177 6.49 -7.16 -13.76
C LEU A 177 7.54 -8.26 -13.61
N ALA A 178 8.82 -7.94 -13.46
CA ALA A 178 9.86 -8.92 -13.15
C ALA A 178 9.62 -9.60 -11.80
N ALA A 179 9.31 -8.84 -10.74
CA ALA A 179 8.96 -9.37 -9.43
C ALA A 179 7.70 -10.26 -9.48
N LEU A 180 6.67 -9.81 -10.20
CA LEU A 180 5.46 -10.58 -10.47
C LEU A 180 5.66 -11.70 -11.47
N ARG A 181 6.84 -11.91 -12.06
CA ARG A 181 7.18 -13.03 -12.95
C ARG A 181 8.14 -14.01 -12.31
N HIS A 182 8.80 -13.63 -11.22
CA HIS A 182 9.75 -14.46 -10.50
C HIS A 182 9.09 -15.74 -9.93
N PRO A 183 9.78 -16.90 -9.88
CA PRO A 183 9.23 -18.12 -9.30
C PRO A 183 8.80 -17.97 -7.83
N SER A 184 9.59 -17.24 -7.04
CA SER A 184 9.26 -16.84 -5.67
C SER A 184 8.59 -15.46 -5.67
N ALA A 185 7.38 -15.40 -6.20
CA ALA A 185 6.62 -14.15 -6.34
C ALA A 185 6.02 -13.69 -5.00
N PRO A 186 5.73 -12.39 -4.85
CA PRO A 186 4.91 -11.92 -3.74
C PRO A 186 3.53 -12.57 -3.76
N GLY A 187 2.97 -12.76 -2.58
CA GLY A 187 1.59 -13.21 -2.43
C GLY A 187 0.56 -12.13 -2.77
N VAL A 188 0.97 -10.86 -2.68
CA VAL A 188 0.13 -9.67 -2.85
C VAL A 188 0.87 -8.54 -3.56
N VAL A 189 0.17 -7.76 -4.37
CA VAL A 189 0.68 -6.51 -4.95
C VAL A 189 -0.28 -5.35 -4.70
N GLN A 190 0.24 -4.22 -4.22
CA GLN A 190 -0.51 -2.97 -4.13
C GLN A 190 -0.36 -2.19 -5.44
N CYS A 191 -1.44 -2.09 -6.23
CA CYS A 191 -1.43 -1.45 -7.55
C CYS A 191 -2.31 -0.21 -7.58
N VAL A 192 -1.91 0.80 -8.35
CA VAL A 192 -2.79 1.92 -8.66
C VAL A 192 -4.06 1.40 -9.34
N ALA A 193 -5.22 1.71 -8.79
CA ALA A 193 -6.51 1.25 -9.33
C ALA A 193 -7.51 2.40 -9.30
N ASN A 194 -7.39 3.31 -10.27
CA ASN A 194 -8.31 4.43 -10.44
C ASN A 194 -8.61 4.70 -11.91
N LEU A 195 -9.64 5.49 -12.18
CA LEU A 195 -10.13 5.79 -13.53
C LEU A 195 -9.06 6.42 -14.44
N LEU A 196 -8.10 7.14 -13.86
CA LEU A 196 -7.06 7.88 -14.60
C LEU A 196 -5.81 7.04 -14.89
N ASP A 197 -5.75 5.82 -14.36
CA ASP A 197 -4.56 4.96 -14.31
C ASP A 197 -3.33 5.71 -13.75
N SER A 198 -3.57 6.70 -12.87
CA SER A 198 -2.55 7.66 -12.45
C SER A 198 -2.02 7.37 -11.03
N PRO A 199 -0.70 7.23 -10.85
CA PRO A 199 -0.06 7.20 -9.54
C PRO A 199 0.04 8.59 -8.90
N GLY A 200 -0.26 9.67 -9.62
CA GLY A 200 -0.05 11.06 -9.17
C GLY A 200 1.37 11.27 -8.65
N GLY A 201 1.51 11.88 -7.47
CA GLY A 201 2.80 12.13 -6.84
C GLY A 201 3.59 10.91 -6.37
N MET A 202 3.04 9.69 -6.51
CA MET A 202 3.78 8.46 -6.22
C MET A 202 4.72 8.05 -7.37
N ALA A 203 4.53 8.55 -8.60
CA ALA A 203 5.47 8.26 -9.68
C ALA A 203 6.86 8.80 -9.35
N ILE A 204 7.87 7.93 -9.38
CA ILE A 204 9.28 8.30 -9.16
C ILE A 204 10.08 8.38 -10.46
N THR A 205 9.54 7.93 -11.58
CA THR A 205 10.16 8.01 -12.91
C THR A 205 9.19 8.63 -13.91
N ARG A 206 9.67 8.94 -15.13
CA ARG A 206 8.84 9.43 -16.25
C ARG A 206 8.20 8.33 -17.09
N GLN A 207 8.45 7.06 -16.75
CA GLN A 207 7.90 5.95 -17.53
C GLN A 207 6.35 5.95 -17.47
N PRO A 208 5.67 5.35 -18.46
CA PRO A 208 4.23 5.11 -18.39
C PRO A 208 3.83 4.28 -17.15
N ALA A 209 2.74 4.65 -16.49
CA ALA A 209 2.36 4.00 -15.23
C ALA A 209 1.80 2.58 -15.41
N GLU A 210 1.17 2.26 -16.54
CA GLU A 210 0.64 0.94 -16.94
C GLU A 210 0.10 0.03 -15.80
N PRO A 211 -0.68 0.53 -14.82
CA PRO A 211 -1.06 -0.29 -13.67
C PRO A 211 -1.97 -1.48 -14.05
N ARG A 212 -2.74 -1.35 -15.15
CA ARG A 212 -3.57 -2.43 -15.68
C ARG A 212 -2.74 -3.64 -16.13
N ALA A 213 -1.55 -3.42 -16.69
CA ALA A 213 -0.66 -4.51 -17.09
C ALA A 213 -0.16 -5.29 -15.87
N VAL A 214 0.21 -4.58 -14.79
CA VAL A 214 0.60 -5.19 -13.51
C VAL A 214 -0.57 -5.96 -12.89
N ILE A 215 -1.78 -5.39 -12.87
CA ILE A 215 -2.99 -6.04 -12.36
C ILE A 215 -3.32 -7.31 -13.16
N ALA A 216 -3.23 -7.24 -14.50
CA ALA A 216 -3.48 -8.38 -15.38
C ALA A 216 -2.46 -9.51 -15.13
N GLU A 217 -1.17 -9.17 -15.01
CA GLU A 217 -0.12 -10.13 -14.72
C GLU A 217 -0.33 -10.77 -13.34
N ALA A 218 -0.58 -9.97 -12.30
CA ALA A 218 -0.88 -10.49 -10.97
C ALA A 218 -2.07 -11.45 -10.97
N SER A 219 -3.15 -11.08 -11.67
CA SER A 219 -4.36 -11.91 -11.78
C SER A 219 -4.08 -13.24 -12.50
N ARG A 220 -3.35 -13.21 -13.61
CA ARG A 220 -2.93 -14.40 -14.36
C ARG A 220 -2.10 -15.36 -13.51
N ARG A 221 -1.36 -14.81 -12.55
CA ARG A 221 -0.45 -15.50 -11.64
C ARG A 221 -1.11 -15.95 -10.33
N GLY A 222 -2.37 -15.60 -10.09
CA GLY A 222 -3.04 -15.87 -8.81
C GLY A 222 -2.52 -15.02 -7.64
N ILE A 223 -1.82 -13.92 -7.92
CA ILE A 223 -1.31 -12.98 -6.91
C ILE A 223 -2.46 -12.03 -6.50
N GLY A 224 -2.61 -11.80 -5.19
CA GLY A 224 -3.65 -10.92 -4.67
C GLY A 224 -3.43 -9.47 -5.09
N VAL A 225 -4.42 -8.83 -5.70
CA VAL A 225 -4.38 -7.41 -6.07
C VAL A 225 -5.07 -6.56 -5.01
N MET A 226 -4.32 -5.64 -4.41
CA MET A 226 -4.82 -4.59 -3.53
C MET A 226 -4.80 -3.25 -4.29
N GLY A 227 -5.99 -2.73 -4.63
CA GLY A 227 -6.11 -1.46 -5.33
C GLY A 227 -5.84 -0.28 -4.38
N ILE A 228 -4.89 0.58 -4.73
CA ILE A 228 -4.59 1.83 -4.02
C ILE A 228 -4.92 3.05 -4.87
N ARG A 229 -5.03 4.21 -4.21
CA ARG A 229 -5.40 5.49 -4.82
C ARG A 229 -6.73 5.45 -5.59
N ALA A 230 -7.75 4.75 -5.10
CA ALA A 230 -9.05 4.60 -5.77
C ALA A 230 -9.66 5.94 -6.22
N VAL A 231 -9.56 6.96 -5.37
CA VAL A 231 -10.05 8.33 -5.65
C VAL A 231 -8.97 9.29 -6.16
N ALA A 232 -7.81 8.76 -6.60
CA ALA A 232 -6.68 9.53 -7.14
C ALA A 232 -6.27 10.72 -6.25
N ALA A 233 -6.14 10.51 -4.94
CA ALA A 233 -5.81 11.56 -3.95
C ALA A 233 -6.81 12.74 -3.94
N GLY A 234 -8.09 12.46 -4.19
CA GLY A 234 -9.16 13.46 -4.22
C GLY A 234 -9.50 13.95 -5.63
N SER A 235 -8.70 13.62 -6.65
CA SER A 235 -9.02 14.00 -8.04
C SER A 235 -10.36 13.45 -8.53
N LEU A 236 -10.83 12.33 -7.95
CA LEU A 236 -12.11 11.70 -8.25
C LEU A 236 -13.14 11.90 -7.12
N THR A 237 -13.03 12.97 -6.32
CA THR A 237 -14.03 13.38 -5.32
C THR A 237 -14.69 14.71 -5.71
N SER A 238 -15.75 15.13 -5.00
CA SER A 238 -16.46 16.38 -5.32
C SER A 238 -15.62 17.64 -5.10
N PHE A 239 -14.68 17.60 -4.15
CA PHE A 239 -13.71 18.64 -3.86
C PHE A 239 -12.46 18.01 -3.23
N ILE A 240 -11.34 18.75 -3.24
CA ILE A 240 -10.16 18.44 -2.45
C ILE A 240 -10.19 19.32 -1.19
N ASP A 241 -10.14 18.68 -0.03
CA ASP A 241 -10.26 19.26 1.31
C ASP A 241 -8.94 19.83 1.87
N ARG A 242 -7.89 19.90 1.05
CA ARG A 242 -6.56 20.39 1.42
C ARG A 242 -5.96 21.26 0.33
N LYS A 243 -4.95 22.06 0.69
CA LYS A 243 -4.19 22.84 -0.28
C LYS A 243 -3.41 21.92 -1.22
N VAL A 244 -3.57 22.14 -2.52
CA VAL A 244 -2.83 21.43 -3.58
C VAL A 244 -2.13 22.46 -4.45
N ALA A 245 -0.84 22.28 -4.70
CA ALA A 245 -0.08 23.21 -5.53
C ALA A 245 -0.50 23.11 -7.01
N ASP A 246 -0.61 24.25 -7.69
CA ASP A 246 -1.17 24.36 -9.05
C ASP A 246 -0.49 23.45 -10.10
N ARG A 247 0.82 23.24 -9.97
CA ARG A 247 1.63 22.42 -10.90
C ARG A 247 1.90 20.99 -10.40
N SER A 248 1.26 20.59 -9.30
CA SER A 248 1.43 19.25 -8.72
C SER A 248 0.82 18.16 -9.61
N PRO A 249 1.31 16.91 -9.49
CA PRO A 249 0.65 15.76 -10.10
C PRO A 249 -0.82 15.64 -9.72
N GLU A 250 -1.18 15.91 -8.47
CA GLU A 250 -2.56 15.88 -7.96
C GLU A 250 -3.45 16.91 -8.66
N MET A 251 -2.95 18.12 -8.90
CA MET A 251 -3.72 19.14 -9.64
C MET A 251 -3.90 18.75 -11.12
N ARG A 252 -2.88 18.13 -11.74
CA ARG A 252 -3.03 17.59 -13.10
C ARG A 252 -4.11 16.52 -13.17
N ASP A 253 -4.14 15.60 -12.21
CA ASP A 253 -5.18 14.57 -12.13
C ASP A 253 -6.56 15.17 -11.82
N TRP A 254 -6.63 16.20 -10.96
CA TRP A 254 -7.87 16.93 -10.69
C TRP A 254 -8.42 17.54 -11.98
N ASN A 255 -7.60 18.22 -12.78
CA ASN A 255 -8.04 18.81 -14.05
C ASN A 255 -8.46 17.72 -15.06
N ARG A 256 -7.68 16.64 -15.19
CA ARG A 256 -8.03 15.50 -16.07
C ARG A 256 -9.38 14.84 -15.71
N ALA A 257 -9.75 14.84 -14.45
CA ALA A 257 -10.99 14.25 -13.97
C ALA A 257 -12.22 15.18 -14.05
N GLU A 258 -12.10 16.41 -14.58
CA GLU A 258 -13.20 17.37 -14.68
C GLU A 258 -14.44 16.79 -15.38
N GLY A 259 -14.25 16.19 -16.56
CA GLY A 259 -15.34 15.59 -17.32
C GLY A 259 -16.06 14.47 -16.56
N PHE A 260 -15.31 13.67 -15.79
CA PHE A 260 -15.89 12.61 -14.96
C PHE A 260 -16.71 13.19 -13.79
N ARG A 261 -16.21 14.21 -13.11
CA ARG A 261 -16.97 14.89 -12.04
C ARG A 261 -18.21 15.57 -12.58
N ALA A 262 -18.13 16.21 -13.75
CA ALA A 262 -19.28 16.81 -14.43
C ALA A 262 -20.33 15.75 -14.80
N LEU A 263 -19.92 14.57 -15.25
CA LEU A 263 -20.82 13.44 -15.51
C LEU A 263 -21.48 12.94 -14.22
N ALA A 264 -20.72 12.75 -13.14
CA ALA A 264 -21.26 12.31 -11.85
C ALA A 264 -22.32 13.30 -11.32
N ALA A 265 -22.05 14.60 -11.42
CA ALA A 265 -22.98 15.66 -11.05
C ALA A 265 -24.27 15.62 -11.88
N LYS A 266 -24.18 15.44 -13.21
CA LYS A 266 -25.36 15.28 -14.10
C LYS A 266 -26.22 14.07 -13.72
N LEU A 267 -25.60 13.02 -13.17
CA LEU A 267 -26.28 11.80 -12.72
C LEU A 267 -26.78 11.88 -11.27
N GLY A 268 -26.55 13.00 -10.56
CA GLY A 268 -26.87 13.13 -9.15
C GLY A 268 -26.10 12.14 -8.26
N LYS A 269 -24.86 11.80 -8.65
CA LYS A 269 -23.99 10.87 -7.93
C LYS A 269 -22.73 11.57 -7.42
N SER A 270 -22.20 11.07 -6.31
CA SER A 270 -20.82 11.34 -5.91
C SER A 270 -19.86 10.79 -6.98
N PRO A 271 -18.79 11.52 -7.35
CA PRO A 271 -17.73 10.97 -8.18
C PRO A 271 -16.87 9.91 -7.44
N ALA A 272 -16.90 9.89 -6.10
CA ALA A 272 -16.21 8.91 -5.26
C ALA A 272 -17.00 7.59 -5.12
#